data_AF-A0A4T3F1D2-F1
#
_entry.id   AF-A0A4T3F1D2-F1
#
_cell.length_a   1.000
_cell.length_b   1.000
_cell.length_c   1.000
_cell.angle_alpha   90.00
_cell.angle_beta   90.00
_cell.angle_gamma   90.00
#
_symmetry.space_group_name_H-M   'P 1'
#
loop_
_entity.id
_entity.type
_entity.pdbx_description
1 polymer ?
#
loop_
_entity_poly.entity_id
_entity_poly.type
_entity_poly.pdbx_seq_one_letter_code
_entity_poly.pdbx_strand_id
1 'polypeptide(L)' 'MEDDLPRKRGDAAGQLAREQLDSYSQDELLARIDMLEAEIARVKAHHAKAADHRKLADTLFKPRESD' A
#
# COMPACT_ATOMS: atom_id res chain seq x y z
N MET A 1 20.14 -20.71 -9.29
CA MET A 1 19.33 -19.75 -10.09
C MET A 1 18.07 -19.30 -9.33
N GLU A 2 18.13 -19.15 -8.01
CA GLU A 2 16.97 -18.69 -7.19
C GLU A 2 17.16 -17.25 -6.65
N ASP A 3 18.29 -16.62 -6.96
CA ASP A 3 18.73 -15.35 -6.39
C ASP A 3 18.14 -14.10 -7.07
N ASP A 4 17.27 -14.29 -8.08
CA ASP A 4 16.71 -13.21 -8.90
C ASP A 4 15.19 -13.01 -8.68
N LEU A 5 14.65 -13.58 -7.60
CA LEU A 5 13.30 -13.27 -7.16
C LEU A 5 13.31 -11.92 -6.44
N PRO A 6 12.41 -10.97 -6.77
CA PRO A 6 12.29 -9.72 -6.02
C PRO A 6 12.11 -10.06 -4.54
N ARG A 7 13.02 -9.60 -3.67
CA ARG A 7 12.89 -9.79 -2.22
C ARG A 7 11.46 -9.39 -1.84
N LYS A 8 10.74 -10.27 -1.13
CA LYS A 8 9.41 -9.95 -0.61
C LYS A 8 9.50 -8.59 0.08
N ARG A 9 8.91 -7.56 -0.53
CA ARG A 9 8.81 -6.23 0.09
C ARG A 9 8.17 -6.46 1.45
N GLY A 10 8.82 -5.93 2.50
CA GLY A 10 8.65 -6.37 3.88
C GLY A 10 7.19 -6.56 4.30
N ASP A 11 6.93 -7.66 5.01
CA ASP A 11 5.63 -8.01 5.60
C ASP A 11 5.33 -7.13 6.83
N ALA A 12 5.33 -5.81 6.64
CA ALA A 12 5.14 -4.85 7.74
C ALA A 12 3.74 -5.01 8.37
N ALA A 13 2.71 -5.22 7.54
CA ALA A 13 1.35 -5.46 8.02
C ALA A 13 1.26 -6.76 8.83
N GLY A 14 1.88 -7.85 8.37
CA GLY A 14 1.91 -9.11 9.11
C GLY A 14 2.79 -9.07 10.36
N GLN A 15 3.79 -8.19 10.43
CA GLN A 15 4.52 -7.90 11.67
C GLN A 15 3.65 -7.15 12.68
N LEU A 16 2.95 -6.09 12.24
CA LEU A 16 2.02 -5.33 13.09
C LEU A 16 0.90 -6.21 13.65
N ALA A 17 0.37 -7.13 12.85
CA ALA A 17 -0.71 -8.03 13.27
C ALA A 17 -0.28 -9.07 14.32
N ARG A 18 1.02 -9.35 14.43
CA ARG A 18 1.58 -10.29 15.41
C ARG A 18 2.00 -9.62 16.72
N GLU A 19 1.93 -8.30 16.79
CA GLU A 19 2.34 -7.57 17.98
C GLU A 19 1.31 -7.72 19.10
N GLN A 20 1.78 -7.98 20.31
CA GLN A 20 0.93 -8.09 21.49
C GLN A 20 0.53 -6.70 21.99
N LEU A 21 -0.78 -6.47 22.10
CA LEU A 21 -1.33 -5.18 22.52
C LEU A 21 -1.64 -5.13 24.03
N ASP A 22 -1.54 -6.24 24.74
CA ASP A 22 -1.97 -6.36 26.14
C ASP A 22 -1.15 -5.47 27.11
N SER A 23 0.06 -5.06 26.72
CA SER A 23 0.91 -4.17 27.51
C SER A 23 0.67 -2.68 27.25
N TYR A 24 -0.17 -2.33 26.28
CA TYR A 24 -0.42 -0.96 25.87
C TYR A 24 -1.51 -0.32 26.73
N SER A 25 -1.31 0.94 27.11
CA SER A 25 -2.37 1.78 27.65
C SER A 25 -3.37 2.21 26.55
N GLN A 26 -4.53 2.71 26.97
CA GLN A 26 -5.55 3.21 26.02
C GLN A 26 -5.03 4.36 25.16
N ASP A 27 -4.25 5.28 25.73
CA ASP A 27 -3.68 6.42 25.00
C ASP A 27 -2.65 5.95 23.96
N GLU A 28 -1.83 4.94 24.29
CA GLU A 28 -0.88 4.35 23.33
C GLU A 28 -1.60 3.62 22.19
N LEU A 29 -2.72 2.95 22.48
CA LEU A 29 -3.55 2.32 21.45
C LEU A 29 -4.17 3.37 20.51
N LEU A 30 -4.66 4.48 21.06
CA LEU A 30 -5.20 5.59 20.26
C LEU A 30 -4.13 6.22 19.36
N ALA A 31 -2.96 6.55 19.93
CA ALA A 31 -1.86 7.08 19.15
C ALA A 31 -1.42 6.12 18.03
N ARG A 32 -1.46 4.81 18.30
CA ARG A 32 -1.17 3.78 17.30
C ARG A 32 -2.22 3.75 16.19
N ILE A 33 -3.51 3.85 16.53
CA ILE A 33 -4.60 3.92 15.55
C ILE A 33 -4.40 5.12 14.62
N ASP A 34 -4.16 6.30 15.18
CA ASP A 34 -3.97 7.54 14.40
C ASP A 34 -2.84 7.40 13.36
N MET A 35 -1.71 6.80 13.76
CA MET A 35 -0.59 6.54 12.85
C MET A 35 -0.97 5.56 11.73
N LEU A 36 -1.72 4.49 12.05
CA LEU A 36 -2.13 3.49 11.07
C LEU A 36 -3.17 4.06 10.09
N GLU A 37 -4.09 4.90 10.55
CA GLU A 37 -5.05 5.58 9.67
C GLU A 37 -4.37 6.54 8.70
N ALA A 38 -3.38 7.31 9.19
CA ALA A 38 -2.55 8.16 8.34
C ALA A 38 -1.79 7.34 7.28
N GLU A 39 -1.25 6.18 7.67
CA GLU A 39 -0.60 5.27 6.73
C GLU A 39 -1.56 4.72 5.68
N ILE A 40 -2.76 4.30 6.08
CA ILE A 40 -3.81 3.84 5.16
C ILE A 40 -4.16 4.93 4.16
N ALA A 41 -4.33 6.18 4.62
CA ALA A 41 -4.59 7.31 3.76
C ALA A 41 -3.45 7.52 2.74
N ARG A 42 -2.19 7.44 3.19
CA ARG A 42 -1.01 7.53 2.33
C ARG A 42 -0.99 6.46 1.24
N VAL A 43 -1.25 5.21 1.61
CA VAL A 43 -1.28 4.07 0.67
C VAL A 43 -2.42 4.23 -0.34
N LYS A 44 -3.61 4.61 0.11
CA LYS A 44 -4.76 4.89 -0.78
C LYS A 44 -4.44 5.99 -1.79
N ALA A 45 -3.83 7.08 -1.34
CA ALA A 45 -3.44 8.19 -2.21
C ALA A 45 -2.39 7.76 -3.26
N HIS A 46 -1.42 6.93 -2.89
CA HIS A 46 -0.44 6.40 -3.83
C HIS A 46 -1.07 5.46 -4.86
N HIS A 47 -1.96 4.56 -4.42
CA HIS A 47 -2.71 3.67 -5.31
C HIS A 47 -3.56 4.46 -6.32
N ALA A 48 -4.29 5.49 -5.88
CA ALA A 48 -5.09 6.33 -6.76
C ALA A 48 -4.23 7.01 -7.84
N LYS A 49 -3.09 7.60 -7.46
CA LYS A 49 -2.14 8.21 -8.42
C LYS A 49 -1.65 7.20 -9.46
N ALA A 50 -1.29 5.99 -9.03
CA ALA A 50 -0.85 4.93 -9.94
C ALA A 50 -1.98 4.49 -10.90
N ALA A 51 -3.23 4.42 -10.43
CA ALA A 51 -4.38 4.10 -11.26
C ALA A 51 -4.67 5.21 -12.30
N ASP A 52 -4.53 6.48 -11.94
CA ASP A 52 -4.70 7.59 -12.87
C ASP A 52 -3.61 7.61 -13.95
N HIS A 53 -2.36 7.29 -13.60
CA HIS A 53 -1.30 7.10 -14.59
C HIS A 53 -1.63 5.98 -15.59
N ARG A 54 -2.21 4.87 -15.13
CA ARG A 54 -2.66 3.79 -16.02
C ARG A 54 -3.75 4.26 -16.97
N LYS A 55 -4.79 4.95 -16.47
CA LYS A 55 -5.88 5.48 -17.31
C LYS A 55 -5.38 6.47 -18.37
N LEU A 56 -4.41 7.32 -18.03
CA LEU A 56 -3.77 8.23 -18.98
C LEU A 56 -3.01 7.44 -20.05
N ALA A 57 -2.24 6.42 -19.67
CA ALA A 57 -1.56 5.54 -20.62
C ALA A 57 -2.56 4.83 -21.55
N ASP A 58 -3.65 4.27 -21.00
CA ASP A 58 -4.69 3.61 -21.78
C ASP A 58 -5.36 4.56 -22.79
N THR A 59 -5.47 5.85 -22.46
CA THR A 59 -6.01 6.87 -23.38
C THR A 59 -5.03 7.21 -24.49
N LEU A 60 -3.73 7.29 -24.17
CA LEU A 60 -2.66 7.64 -25.12
C LEU A 60 -2.30 6.49 -26.07
N PHE A 61 -2.40 5.25 -25.60
CA PHE A 61 -1.94 4.06 -26.32
C PHE A 61 -3.08 3.14 -26.79
N LYS A 62 -4.31 3.65 -26.85
CA LYS A 62 -5.42 2.90 -27.46
C LYS A 62 -5.10 2.60 -28.93
N PRO A 63 -5.22 1.33 -29.38
CA PRO A 63 -5.10 1.00 -30.79
C PRO A 63 -6.11 1.85 -31.57
N ARG A 64 -5.66 2.50 -32.64
CA ARG A 64 -6.59 3.12 -33.59
C ARG A 64 -7.46 1.99 -34.15
N GLU A 65 -8.78 2.16 -34.15
CA GLU A 65 -9.63 1.26 -34.93
C GLU A 65 -9.12 1.28 -36.37
N SER A 66 -8.62 0.13 -36.81
CA SER A 66 -8.23 -0.09 -38.19
C SER A 66 -9.51 -0.04 -39.02
N ASP A 67 -9.58 0.92 -39.94
CA ASP A 67 -10.59 1.05 -41.00
C ASP A 67 -10.43 -0.08 -42.03
#